data_AF-U9T8C7-F1
#
_entry.id   AF-U9T8C7-F1
#
_cell.length_a   1.000
_cell.length_b   1.000
_cell.length_c   1.000
_cell.angle_alpha   90.00
_cell.angle_beta   90.00
_cell.angle_gamma   90.00
#
_symmetry.space_group_name_H-M   'P 1'
#
loop_
_entity.id
_entity.type
_entity.pdbx_description
1 polymer ?
#
loop_
_entity_poly.entity_id
_entity_poly.type
_entity_poly.pdbx_seq_one_letter_code
_entity_poly.pdbx_strand_id
1 'polypeptide(L)'
;MSSFLPLEIFEEIFENLHDDKITLHSCILVNRSWCITAIPILWRRPFLLLNKPSVKLIHTYIANVFDQLESEVRLTKYIKNLSRPFFKYSIYLKDLRTKFLTISIKDWVNGMENQFESELEGLFFDFNKVELVCHLYSLLIKNFTSVQNIIHCSLENFQSLRGQHIEYSPKYPKFLRSLQIEIKYDNHILSYLTRINCVTLEEIWIGPLISGVQLDSLSHLIKLQNSLKDFRLYGPRCEWLGVPIEIISALSTQYKTLHTIRFSECNFSFYNLFDYLGICQNLKNLEFHNCDFPEDQATSWCNVTFPNLEILSFVGVVYLDVEKVTTIVKNSQKNLSKVFLPCMTPQEDLTMFTEILVNCKNVTCFAFWANIDAELDAAFRALESFNRLECLSIDSEDGLILNSNQLSQLGKILTPTLRHLEICVDTSAESFEQFLLNLTANLESLTLSWCPNISDDHIKVIIGYAQRNSQLKYVALDNDRSTNLSDVVINEALQVIPYFRIESIDSCEVIRAWFDDSIYMLNK
;
A
#
# COMPACT_ATOMS: atom_id res chain seq x y z
N MET A 1 -44.18 9.42 26.72
CA MET A 1 -42.83 10.03 26.89
C MET A 1 -41.92 9.30 25.92
N SER A 2 -41.55 9.91 24.78
CA SER A 2 -40.60 9.26 23.87
C SER A 2 -39.21 9.35 24.49
N SER A 3 -38.61 8.20 24.80
CA SER A 3 -37.21 8.10 25.19
C SER A 3 -36.34 8.51 24.00
N PHE A 4 -35.87 9.76 23.98
CA PHE A 4 -34.80 10.14 23.07
C PHE A 4 -33.54 9.39 23.50
N LEU A 5 -32.95 8.63 22.57
CA LEU A 5 -31.62 8.06 22.80
C LEU A 5 -30.61 9.22 22.96
N PRO A 6 -29.67 9.12 23.92
CA PRO A 6 -28.57 10.08 24.07
C PRO A 6 -27.76 10.21 22.77
N LEU A 7 -27.14 11.38 22.56
CA LEU A 7 -26.34 11.64 21.36
C LEU A 7 -25.15 10.69 21.25
N GLU A 8 -24.60 10.31 22.40
CA GLU A 8 -23.47 9.40 22.55
C GLU A 8 -23.79 8.00 21.96
N ILE A 9 -25.05 7.55 22.08
CA ILE A 9 -25.48 6.28 21.47
C ILE A 9 -25.55 6.41 19.95
N PHE A 10 -26.04 7.55 19.44
CA PHE A 10 -26.03 7.80 17.99
C PHE A 10 -24.61 7.93 17.43
N GLU A 11 -23.67 8.51 18.20
CA GLU A 11 -22.27 8.59 17.81
C GLU A 11 -21.68 7.20 17.62
N GLU A 12 -21.86 6.31 18.59
CA GLU A 12 -21.38 4.92 18.50
C GLU A 12 -22.02 4.15 17.34
N ILE A 13 -23.33 4.29 17.15
CA ILE A 13 -24.04 3.65 16.02
C ILE A 13 -23.51 4.17 14.69
N PHE A 14 -23.40 5.49 14.52
CA PHE A 14 -22.98 6.08 13.25
C PHE A 14 -21.49 5.91 12.97
N GLU A 15 -20.65 5.72 14.00
CA GLU A 15 -19.23 5.41 13.79
C GLU A 15 -19.06 4.05 13.11
N ASN A 16 -19.97 3.10 13.34
CA ASN A 16 -20.00 1.84 12.58
C ASN A 16 -20.41 2.03 11.09
N LEU A 17 -20.90 3.22 10.72
CA LEU A 17 -21.31 3.58 9.36
C LEU A 17 -20.30 4.51 8.66
N HIS A 18 -19.11 4.74 9.24
CA HIS A 18 -18.18 5.79 8.81
C HIS A 18 -17.74 5.71 7.33
N ASP A 19 -17.76 4.53 6.71
CA ASP A 19 -17.49 4.33 5.27
C ASP A 19 -18.76 4.19 4.42
N ASP A 20 -19.95 4.06 5.03
CA ASP A 20 -21.23 4.02 4.33
C ASP A 20 -21.82 5.42 4.15
N LYS A 21 -21.32 6.10 3.12
CA LYS A 21 -21.79 7.41 2.70
C LYS A 21 -23.30 7.48 2.47
N ILE A 22 -23.91 6.43 1.91
CA ILE A 22 -25.34 6.46 1.50
C ILE A 22 -26.21 6.44 2.76
N THR A 23 -25.89 5.56 3.70
CA THR A 23 -26.63 5.46 4.96
C THR A 23 -26.41 6.70 5.82
N LEU A 24 -25.18 7.21 5.94
CA LEU A 24 -24.90 8.46 6.65
C LEU A 24 -25.65 9.67 6.05
N HIS A 25 -25.73 9.75 4.72
CA HIS A 25 -26.54 10.77 4.05
C HIS A 25 -28.03 10.64 4.38
N SER A 26 -28.54 9.42 4.51
CA SER A 26 -29.92 9.20 4.93
C SER A 26 -30.11 9.64 6.40
N CYS A 27 -29.16 9.33 7.28
CA CYS A 27 -29.21 9.73 8.69
C CYS A 27 -29.29 11.25 8.88
N ILE A 28 -28.52 12.04 8.10
CA ILE A 28 -28.53 13.50 8.26
C ILE A 28 -29.87 14.16 7.93
N LEU A 29 -30.76 13.45 7.21
CA LEU A 29 -32.08 13.94 6.80
C LEU A 29 -33.20 13.58 7.79
N VAL A 30 -32.93 12.72 8.78
CA VAL A 30 -33.97 12.19 9.69
C VAL A 30 -34.49 13.27 10.64
N ASN A 31 -33.61 13.86 11.44
CA ASN A 31 -33.94 14.96 12.36
C ASN A 31 -32.67 15.73 12.78
N ARG A 32 -32.85 16.82 13.53
CA ARG A 32 -31.75 17.68 13.98
C ARG A 32 -30.68 16.93 14.78
N SER A 33 -31.06 16.02 15.67
CA SER A 33 -30.11 15.27 16.50
C SER A 33 -29.24 14.36 15.64
N TRP A 34 -29.87 13.57 14.74
CA TRP A 34 -29.16 12.69 13.83
C TRP A 34 -28.25 13.48 12.88
N CYS A 35 -28.72 14.62 12.39
CA CYS A 35 -27.93 15.51 11.54
C CYS A 35 -26.65 15.99 12.24
N ILE A 36 -26.76 16.51 13.46
CA ILE A 36 -25.59 17.04 14.20
C ILE A 36 -24.59 15.93 14.54
N THR A 37 -25.05 14.69 14.77
CA THR A 37 -24.19 13.54 15.06
C THR A 37 -23.55 12.92 13.82
N ALA A 38 -24.30 12.77 12.72
CA ALA A 38 -23.81 12.11 11.51
C ALA A 38 -22.92 13.03 10.64
N ILE A 39 -23.11 14.35 10.67
CA ILE A 39 -22.32 15.29 9.86
C ILE A 39 -20.81 15.22 10.14
N PRO A 40 -20.33 15.24 11.40
CA PRO A 40 -18.91 15.10 11.71
C PRO A 40 -18.28 13.82 11.15
N ILE A 41 -19.02 12.71 11.19
CA ILE A 41 -18.59 11.40 10.71
C ILE A 41 -18.53 11.40 9.17
N LEU A 42 -19.60 11.86 8.51
CA LEU A 42 -19.66 11.95 7.05
C LEU A 42 -18.57 12.87 6.47
N TRP A 43 -18.22 13.95 7.18
CA TRP A 43 -17.21 14.93 6.75
C TRP A 43 -15.80 14.63 7.25
N ARG A 44 -15.58 13.48 7.90
CA ARG A 44 -14.27 13.00 8.34
C ARG A 44 -13.31 12.77 7.17
N ARG A 45 -13.81 12.17 6.10
CA ARG A 45 -13.02 11.68 4.94
C ARG A 45 -13.72 11.86 3.59
N PRO A 46 -14.26 13.05 3.26
CA PRO A 46 -15.11 13.27 2.10
C PRO A 46 -14.40 12.99 0.77
N PHE A 47 -13.09 13.23 0.69
CA PHE A 47 -12.29 12.90 -0.48
C PHE A 47 -12.17 11.39 -0.73
N LEU A 48 -12.13 10.57 0.33
CA LEU A 48 -12.16 9.11 0.21
C LEU A 48 -13.55 8.64 -0.26
N LEU A 49 -14.61 9.11 0.41
CA LEU A 49 -16.00 8.72 0.11
C LEU A 49 -16.47 9.13 -1.31
N LEU A 50 -15.84 10.15 -1.90
CA LEU A 50 -16.08 10.54 -3.29
C LEU A 50 -15.17 9.79 -4.27
N ASN A 51 -13.98 9.38 -3.82
CA ASN A 51 -12.89 8.80 -4.60
C ASN A 51 -12.55 9.57 -5.89
N LYS A 52 -12.80 10.89 -5.91
CA LYS A 52 -12.49 11.78 -7.03
C LYS A 52 -12.44 13.24 -6.59
N PRO A 53 -11.79 14.12 -7.38
CA PRO A 53 -11.92 15.57 -7.23
C PRO A 53 -13.38 16.04 -7.28
N SER A 54 -13.72 17.08 -6.53
CA SER A 54 -15.08 17.60 -6.42
C SER A 54 -15.13 19.11 -6.21
N VAL A 55 -15.57 19.82 -7.24
CA VAL A 55 -15.82 21.26 -7.20
C VAL A 55 -16.86 21.63 -6.12
N LYS A 56 -17.91 20.81 -5.93
CA LYS A 56 -18.95 21.04 -4.91
C LYS A 56 -18.39 20.97 -3.48
N LEU A 57 -17.45 20.05 -3.24
CA LEU A 57 -16.78 19.92 -1.95
C LEU A 57 -15.95 21.17 -1.65
N ILE A 58 -15.14 21.60 -2.62
CA ILE A 58 -14.31 22.81 -2.49
C ILE A 58 -15.15 24.05 -2.34
N HIS A 59 -16.23 24.18 -3.11
CA HIS A 59 -17.18 25.28 -2.95
C HIS A 59 -17.67 25.39 -1.51
N THR A 60 -17.97 24.26 -0.86
CA THR A 60 -18.39 24.23 0.55
C THR A 60 -17.27 24.70 1.49
N TYR A 61 -16.04 24.23 1.28
CA TYR A 61 -14.90 24.65 2.10
C TYR A 61 -14.52 26.11 1.90
N ILE A 62 -14.55 26.63 0.67
CA ILE A 62 -14.32 28.05 0.38
C ILE A 62 -15.41 28.89 1.06
N ALA A 63 -16.68 28.46 0.99
CA ALA A 63 -17.77 29.14 1.69
C ALA A 63 -17.60 29.14 3.22
N ASN A 64 -16.94 28.13 3.81
CA ASN A 64 -16.59 28.13 5.23
C ASN A 64 -15.52 29.17 5.62
N VAL A 65 -14.69 29.60 4.68
CA VAL A 65 -13.60 30.57 4.90
C VAL A 65 -13.84 31.91 4.19
N PHE A 66 -15.06 32.12 3.69
CA PHE A 66 -15.42 33.31 2.89
C PHE A 66 -15.10 34.64 3.60
N ASP A 67 -15.36 34.72 4.90
CA ASP A 67 -15.08 35.93 5.70
C ASP A 67 -13.59 36.31 5.70
N GLN A 68 -12.68 35.35 5.50
CA GLN A 68 -11.23 35.60 5.40
C GLN A 68 -10.81 36.03 3.98
N LEU A 69 -11.63 35.72 2.97
CA LEU A 69 -11.43 36.13 1.58
C LEU A 69 -12.03 37.51 1.30
N GLU A 70 -13.03 37.93 2.07
CA GLU A 70 -13.73 39.21 1.89
C GLU A 70 -12.81 40.43 2.06
N SER A 71 -11.76 40.31 2.89
CA SER A 71 -10.72 41.35 3.02
C SER A 71 -9.82 41.50 1.78
N GLU A 72 -9.85 40.55 0.84
CA GLU A 72 -9.08 40.60 -0.39
C GLU A 72 -9.93 41.10 -1.57
N VAL A 73 -9.88 42.41 -1.80
CA VAL A 73 -10.63 43.13 -2.86
C VAL A 73 -10.46 42.50 -4.25
N ARG A 74 -9.30 41.85 -4.52
CA ARG A 74 -9.03 41.19 -5.80
C ARG A 74 -9.86 39.92 -6.02
N LEU A 75 -10.28 39.24 -4.95
CA LEU A 75 -10.95 37.93 -5.02
C LEU A 75 -12.46 38.04 -4.86
N THR A 76 -12.92 39.01 -4.06
CA THR A 76 -14.36 39.25 -3.82
C THR A 76 -15.19 39.44 -5.10
N LYS A 77 -14.59 39.91 -6.22
CA LYS A 77 -15.29 40.02 -7.51
C LYS A 77 -15.71 38.64 -8.07
N TYR A 78 -14.90 37.61 -7.86
CA TYR A 78 -15.08 36.27 -8.43
C TYR A 78 -15.84 35.30 -7.50
N ILE A 79 -15.96 35.64 -6.21
CA ILE A 79 -16.58 34.80 -5.18
C ILE A 79 -17.97 35.32 -4.78
N LYS A 80 -18.58 36.18 -5.61
CA LYS A 80 -19.92 36.74 -5.36
C LYS A 80 -20.94 35.60 -5.25
N ASN A 81 -21.78 35.66 -4.21
CA ASN A 81 -22.92 34.74 -3.97
C ASN A 81 -22.62 33.38 -3.34
N LEU A 82 -21.49 33.20 -2.62
CA LEU A 82 -21.35 32.02 -1.77
C LEU A 82 -22.30 32.09 -0.56
N SER A 83 -23.24 31.15 -0.46
CA SER A 83 -24.08 31.01 0.73
C SER A 83 -23.27 30.43 1.88
N ARG A 84 -23.32 31.09 3.05
CA ARG A 84 -22.64 30.57 4.24
C ARG A 84 -23.21 29.20 4.63
N PRO A 85 -22.39 28.15 4.72
CA PRO A 85 -22.85 26.83 5.14
C PRO A 85 -23.26 26.84 6.62
N PHE A 86 -24.23 26.00 6.97
CA PHE A 86 -24.73 25.87 8.34
C PHE A 86 -23.65 25.34 9.32
N PHE A 87 -22.84 24.38 8.87
CA PHE A 87 -21.76 23.78 9.66
C PHE A 87 -20.39 24.28 9.22
N LYS A 88 -19.43 24.28 10.15
CA LYS A 88 -18.00 24.50 9.86
C LYS A 88 -17.35 23.21 9.35
N TYR A 89 -17.67 22.79 8.14
CA TYR A 89 -17.26 21.48 7.63
C TYR A 89 -15.74 21.27 7.62
N SER A 90 -14.94 22.33 7.46
CA SER A 90 -13.48 22.27 7.49
C SER A 90 -12.90 21.70 8.79
N ILE A 91 -13.57 21.86 9.92
CA ILE A 91 -13.09 21.35 11.22
C ILE A 91 -13.35 19.85 11.42
N TYR A 92 -14.19 19.25 10.59
CA TYR A 92 -14.47 17.81 10.67
C TYR A 92 -13.50 16.98 9.81
N LEU A 93 -12.81 17.61 8.85
CA LEU A 93 -11.85 16.92 7.99
C LEU A 93 -10.71 16.29 8.82
N LYS A 94 -10.60 14.97 8.74
CA LYS A 94 -9.51 14.18 9.34
C LYS A 94 -8.56 13.63 8.26
N ASP A 95 -9.10 13.21 7.11
CA ASP A 95 -8.32 12.61 6.03
C ASP A 95 -8.16 13.58 4.86
N LEU A 96 -7.01 14.24 4.80
CA LEU A 96 -6.69 15.23 3.78
C LEU A 96 -5.99 14.57 2.58
N ARG A 97 -6.70 14.50 1.45
CA ARG A 97 -6.13 14.08 0.16
C ARG A 97 -5.71 15.30 -0.66
N THR A 98 -4.46 15.70 -0.52
CA THR A 98 -3.89 16.91 -1.12
C THR A 98 -3.94 16.93 -2.64
N LYS A 99 -3.74 15.79 -3.33
CA LYS A 99 -3.91 15.70 -4.80
C LYS A 99 -5.34 16.04 -5.22
N PHE A 100 -6.35 15.46 -4.57
CA PHE A 100 -7.75 15.74 -4.88
C PHE A 100 -8.15 17.16 -4.50
N LEU A 101 -7.67 17.68 -3.36
CA LEU A 101 -7.84 19.08 -2.97
C LEU A 101 -7.32 20.01 -4.07
N THR A 102 -6.07 19.83 -4.50
CA THR A 102 -5.43 20.65 -5.54
C THR A 102 -6.20 20.64 -6.84
N ILE A 103 -6.54 19.45 -7.36
CA ILE A 103 -7.31 19.33 -8.61
C ILE A 103 -8.67 20.00 -8.46
N SER A 104 -9.36 19.77 -7.34
CA SER A 104 -10.68 20.34 -7.11
C SER A 104 -10.67 21.87 -6.99
N ILE A 105 -9.61 22.47 -6.41
CA ILE A 105 -9.43 23.93 -6.39
C ILE A 105 -9.19 24.44 -7.80
N LYS A 106 -8.31 23.79 -8.58
CA LYS A 106 -8.09 24.15 -9.99
C LYS A 106 -9.37 24.11 -10.79
N ASP A 107 -10.15 23.04 -10.67
CA ASP A 107 -11.43 22.89 -11.36
C ASP A 107 -12.45 23.96 -10.93
N TRP A 108 -12.48 24.29 -9.63
CA TRP A 108 -13.32 25.37 -9.10
C TRP A 108 -12.91 26.73 -9.67
N VAL A 109 -11.61 27.00 -9.78
CA VAL A 109 -11.06 28.22 -10.38
C VAL A 109 -11.35 28.29 -11.88
N ASN A 110 -11.12 27.21 -12.64
CA ASN A 110 -11.46 27.13 -14.06
C ASN A 110 -12.95 27.41 -14.30
N GLY A 111 -13.83 26.93 -13.42
CA GLY A 111 -15.27 27.16 -13.53
C GLY A 111 -15.69 28.63 -13.42
N MET A 112 -14.82 29.52 -12.92
CA MET A 112 -15.07 30.96 -12.86
C MET A 112 -14.92 31.66 -14.21
N GLU A 113 -14.26 31.04 -15.20
CA GLU A 113 -14.06 31.62 -16.54
C GLU A 113 -15.38 31.99 -17.23
N ASN A 114 -16.44 31.24 -16.94
CA ASN A 114 -17.77 31.46 -17.49
C ASN A 114 -18.47 32.72 -16.93
N GLN A 115 -17.84 33.45 -15.99
CA GLN A 115 -18.41 34.63 -15.35
C GLN A 115 -17.85 35.96 -15.87
N PHE A 116 -16.90 35.93 -16.81
CA PHE A 116 -16.29 37.15 -17.34
C PHE A 116 -17.17 37.83 -18.38
N GLU A 117 -17.32 39.15 -18.25
CA GLU A 117 -18.13 39.96 -19.16
C GLU A 117 -17.32 40.43 -20.39
N SER A 118 -15.98 40.30 -20.36
CA SER A 118 -15.10 40.70 -21.46
C SER A 118 -13.86 39.80 -21.63
N GLU A 119 -13.30 39.77 -22.84
CA GLU A 119 -12.06 39.02 -23.16
C GLU A 119 -10.83 39.52 -22.37
N LEU A 120 -10.75 40.83 -22.11
CA LEU A 120 -9.67 41.41 -21.30
C LEU A 120 -9.72 40.92 -19.86
N GLU A 121 -10.92 40.79 -19.27
CA GLU A 121 -11.08 40.20 -17.93
C GLU A 121 -10.63 38.73 -17.89
N GLY A 122 -10.96 37.96 -18.93
CA GLY A 122 -10.49 36.58 -19.08
C GLY A 122 -8.96 36.48 -19.12
N LEU A 123 -8.30 37.31 -19.94
CA LEU A 123 -6.83 37.34 -20.01
C LEU A 123 -6.20 37.72 -18.66
N PHE A 124 -6.70 38.76 -17.99
CA PHE A 124 -6.20 39.13 -16.65
C PHE A 124 -6.39 38.02 -15.63
N PHE A 125 -7.51 37.28 -15.69
CA PHE A 125 -7.74 36.13 -14.84
C PHE A 125 -6.74 35.02 -15.12
N ASP A 126 -6.51 34.66 -16.39
CA ASP A 126 -5.56 33.63 -16.78
C ASP A 126 -4.14 33.91 -16.26
N PHE A 127 -3.71 35.18 -16.29
CA PHE A 127 -2.42 35.60 -15.72
C PHE A 127 -2.33 35.40 -14.19
N ASN A 128 -3.43 35.58 -13.45
CA ASN A 128 -3.45 35.52 -11.98
C ASN A 128 -3.98 34.19 -11.42
N LYS A 129 -4.51 33.32 -12.28
CA LYS A 129 -5.17 32.07 -11.95
C LYS A 129 -4.35 31.18 -11.04
N VAL A 130 -3.06 31.10 -11.32
CA VAL A 130 -2.12 30.30 -10.55
C VAL A 130 -1.98 30.82 -9.12
N GLU A 131 -1.78 32.14 -8.95
CA GLU A 131 -1.70 32.79 -7.63
C GLU A 131 -2.98 32.56 -6.82
N LEU A 132 -4.15 32.61 -7.47
CA LEU A 132 -5.43 32.33 -6.83
C LEU A 132 -5.54 30.89 -6.31
N VAL A 133 -5.20 29.89 -7.14
CA VAL A 133 -5.20 28.49 -6.71
C VAL A 133 -4.24 28.30 -5.52
N CYS A 134 -3.05 28.91 -5.58
CA CYS A 134 -2.06 28.89 -4.50
C CYS A 134 -2.60 29.49 -3.20
N HIS A 135 -3.22 30.67 -3.29
CA HIS A 135 -3.80 31.37 -2.15
C HIS A 135 -4.93 30.55 -1.50
N LEU A 136 -5.87 30.05 -2.30
CA LEU A 136 -6.97 29.21 -1.81
C LEU A 136 -6.46 27.92 -1.16
N TYR A 137 -5.45 27.28 -1.76
CA TYR A 137 -4.84 26.10 -1.17
C TYR A 137 -4.25 26.41 0.21
N SER A 138 -3.43 27.46 0.32
CA SER A 138 -2.85 27.94 1.59
C SER A 138 -3.93 28.21 2.64
N LEU A 139 -4.98 28.96 2.26
CA LEU A 139 -6.06 29.33 3.16
C LEU A 139 -6.82 28.12 3.69
N LEU A 140 -7.19 27.18 2.81
CA LEU A 140 -7.92 25.98 3.18
C LEU A 140 -7.09 25.09 4.11
N ILE A 141 -5.83 24.85 3.75
CA ILE A 141 -4.90 24.05 4.57
C ILE A 141 -4.73 24.64 5.98
N LYS A 142 -4.62 25.97 6.11
CA LYS A 142 -4.54 26.63 7.42
C LYS A 142 -5.80 26.41 8.28
N ASN A 143 -6.96 26.29 7.64
CA ASN A 143 -8.26 26.12 8.30
C ASN A 143 -8.64 24.66 8.62
N PHE A 144 -7.95 23.66 8.06
CA PHE A 144 -8.21 22.23 8.33
C PHE A 144 -7.63 21.77 9.67
N THR A 145 -8.12 22.30 10.80
CA THR A 145 -7.44 22.19 12.09
C THR A 145 -7.44 20.81 12.75
N SER A 146 -8.16 19.84 12.18
CA SER A 146 -8.44 18.53 12.79
C SER A 146 -7.79 17.36 12.06
N VAL A 147 -7.02 17.63 11.01
CA VAL A 147 -6.41 16.61 10.13
C VAL A 147 -5.56 15.63 10.95
N GLN A 148 -5.82 14.35 10.73
CA GLN A 148 -5.10 13.23 11.32
C GLN A 148 -4.23 12.53 10.27
N ASN A 149 -4.67 12.51 9.01
CA ASN A 149 -3.99 11.79 7.93
C ASN A 149 -3.79 12.73 6.74
N ILE A 150 -2.56 12.84 6.26
CA ILE A 150 -2.24 13.55 5.01
C ILE A 150 -1.83 12.51 3.97
N ILE A 151 -2.55 12.45 2.86
CA ILE A 151 -2.45 11.40 1.85
C ILE A 151 -2.19 11.99 0.47
N HIS A 152 -1.23 11.40 -0.26
CA HIS A 152 -0.83 11.80 -1.61
C HIS A 152 -0.45 13.29 -1.66
N CYS A 153 0.43 13.71 -0.76
CA CYS A 153 1.03 15.05 -0.81
C CYS A 153 1.96 15.17 -2.02
N SER A 154 1.38 15.61 -3.14
CA SER A 154 2.11 15.97 -4.35
C SER A 154 1.83 17.44 -4.68
N LEU A 155 2.90 18.24 -4.66
CA LEU A 155 2.91 19.64 -5.11
C LEU A 155 3.28 19.77 -6.60
N GLU A 156 3.37 18.66 -7.34
CA GLU A 156 3.76 18.61 -8.77
C GLU A 156 3.02 19.62 -9.64
N ASN A 157 1.79 19.91 -9.25
CA ASN A 157 0.86 20.75 -9.98
C ASN A 157 1.05 22.25 -9.76
N PHE A 158 2.05 22.65 -8.99
CA PHE A 158 2.38 24.03 -8.68
C PHE A 158 3.86 24.32 -8.93
N GLN A 159 4.31 24.24 -10.18
CA GLN A 159 5.65 24.71 -10.55
C GLN A 159 5.90 26.18 -10.10
N SER A 160 4.83 26.97 -9.98
CA SER A 160 4.78 28.34 -9.45
C SER A 160 4.83 28.46 -7.91
N LEU A 161 4.48 27.41 -7.16
CA LEU A 161 4.72 27.34 -5.71
C LEU A 161 6.13 26.85 -5.39
N ARG A 162 6.94 26.46 -6.39
CA ARG A 162 8.34 26.10 -6.13
C ARG A 162 9.03 27.27 -5.44
N GLY A 163 9.47 27.07 -4.20
CA GLY A 163 10.09 28.10 -3.37
C GLY A 163 9.12 28.98 -2.58
N GLN A 164 7.80 28.83 -2.72
CA GLN A 164 6.83 29.46 -1.82
C GLN A 164 6.60 28.56 -0.61
N HIS A 165 6.88 29.08 0.59
CA HIS A 165 6.62 28.37 1.83
C HIS A 165 5.12 28.28 2.10
N ILE A 166 4.51 27.14 1.78
CA ILE A 166 3.14 26.82 2.22
C ILE A 166 3.19 26.57 3.73
N GLU A 167 2.63 27.48 4.49
CA GLU A 167 2.45 27.29 5.93
C GLU A 167 1.18 26.48 6.19
N TYR A 168 1.33 25.27 6.75
CA TYR A 168 0.18 24.49 7.19
C TYR A 168 -0.39 25.03 8.51
N SER A 169 -1.51 24.47 8.97
CA SER A 169 -2.12 24.88 10.23
C SER A 169 -1.20 24.56 11.43
N PRO A 170 -0.94 25.52 12.34
CA PRO A 170 -0.12 25.28 13.53
C PRO A 170 -0.76 24.28 14.52
N LYS A 171 -2.01 23.87 14.28
CA LYS A 171 -2.70 22.84 15.07
C LYS A 171 -2.43 21.40 14.59
N TYR A 172 -1.90 21.21 13.39
CA TYR A 172 -1.57 19.87 12.85
C TYR A 172 -0.72 19.02 13.81
N PRO A 173 0.32 19.55 14.48
CA PRO A 173 1.15 18.79 15.42
C PRO A 173 0.38 18.04 16.50
N LYS A 174 -0.82 18.49 16.87
CA LYS A 174 -1.61 17.84 17.92
C LYS A 174 -2.32 16.58 17.43
N PHE A 175 -2.76 16.57 16.17
CA PHE A 175 -3.71 15.58 15.66
C PHE A 175 -3.15 14.70 14.56
N LEU A 176 -2.10 15.13 13.86
CA LEU A 176 -1.51 14.35 12.79
C LEU A 176 -0.98 13.02 13.34
N ARG A 177 -1.27 11.92 12.64
CA ARG A 177 -0.90 10.55 12.97
C ARG A 177 -0.29 9.83 11.77
N SER A 178 -0.82 10.04 10.58
CA SER A 178 -0.32 9.42 9.36
C SER A 178 0.10 10.45 8.33
N LEU A 179 1.26 10.21 7.72
CA LEU A 179 1.83 11.04 6.68
C LEU A 179 2.24 10.17 5.49
N GLN A 180 1.54 10.33 4.37
CA GLN A 180 1.85 9.67 3.11
C GLN A 180 2.15 10.70 2.01
N ILE A 181 3.38 10.68 1.51
CA ILE A 181 3.91 11.69 0.58
C ILE A 181 4.53 11.01 -0.64
N GLU A 182 4.16 11.48 -1.83
CA GLU A 182 4.85 11.16 -3.09
C GLU A 182 5.88 12.27 -3.35
N ILE A 183 7.18 12.00 -3.13
CA ILE A 183 8.22 13.03 -3.28
C ILE A 183 8.84 12.96 -4.68
N LYS A 184 8.28 13.75 -5.60
CA LYS A 184 8.88 13.94 -6.92
C LYS A 184 9.84 15.12 -7.01
N TYR A 185 9.50 16.25 -6.37
CA TYR A 185 10.26 17.49 -6.55
C TYR A 185 10.38 18.37 -5.30
N ASP A 186 9.53 18.18 -4.29
CA ASP A 186 9.41 19.11 -3.18
C ASP A 186 9.09 18.40 -1.86
N ASN A 187 9.95 18.64 -0.85
CA ASN A 187 9.87 18.10 0.50
C ASN A 187 9.42 19.17 1.54
N HIS A 188 8.84 20.30 1.11
CA HIS A 188 8.44 21.41 2.00
C HIS A 188 7.53 21.00 3.16
N ILE A 189 6.68 19.98 2.99
CA ILE A 189 5.88 19.46 4.10
C ILE A 189 6.74 18.83 5.19
N LEU A 190 7.80 18.10 4.82
CA LEU A 190 8.73 17.50 5.78
C LEU A 190 9.45 18.59 6.56
N SER A 191 9.99 19.60 5.87
CA SER A 191 10.68 20.71 6.54
C SER A 191 9.74 21.53 7.41
N TYR A 192 8.49 21.74 6.99
CA TYR A 192 7.46 22.39 7.79
C TYR A 192 7.14 21.58 9.07
N LEU A 193 6.86 20.28 8.95
CA LEU A 193 6.53 19.41 10.07
C LEU A 193 7.69 19.30 11.08
N THR A 194 8.92 19.30 10.59
CA THR A 194 10.13 19.38 11.40
C THR A 194 10.21 20.72 12.14
N ARG A 195 9.99 21.85 11.44
CA ARG A 195 10.07 23.21 12.02
C ARG A 195 9.04 23.45 13.12
N ILE A 196 7.83 22.91 12.98
CA ILE A 196 6.77 23.03 14.00
C ILE A 196 6.89 22.00 15.12
N ASN A 197 7.95 21.16 15.10
CA ASN A 197 8.18 20.09 16.05
C ASN A 197 6.97 19.12 16.14
N CYS A 198 6.56 18.57 15.01
CA CYS A 198 5.54 17.52 14.97
C CYS A 198 6.12 16.22 15.58
N VAL A 199 5.50 15.72 16.65
CA VAL A 199 5.98 14.58 17.46
C VAL A 199 4.96 13.45 17.60
N THR A 200 3.90 13.50 16.79
CA THR A 200 2.67 12.71 16.94
C THR A 200 2.46 11.68 15.83
N LEU A 201 3.35 11.61 14.84
CA LEU A 201 3.23 10.65 13.75
C LEU A 201 3.43 9.23 14.28
N GLU A 202 2.48 8.38 13.93
CA GLU A 202 2.48 6.94 14.13
C GLU A 202 2.83 6.20 12.83
N GLU A 203 2.59 6.83 11.67
CA GLU A 203 2.84 6.25 10.35
C GLU A 203 3.51 7.27 9.43
N ILE A 204 4.58 6.85 8.75
CA ILE A 204 5.27 7.63 7.73
C ILE A 204 5.47 6.75 6.50
N TRP A 205 4.84 7.14 5.39
CA TRP A 205 5.06 6.52 4.07
C TRP A 205 5.57 7.56 3.08
N ILE A 206 6.77 7.31 2.54
CA ILE A 206 7.43 8.17 1.59
C ILE A 206 7.66 7.42 0.27
N GLY A 207 7.23 8.01 -0.83
CA GLY A 207 7.63 7.63 -2.18
C GLY A 207 6.46 7.48 -3.18
N PRO A 208 6.75 7.19 -4.46
CA PRO A 208 8.08 6.89 -5.00
C PRO A 208 9.01 8.11 -4.98
N LEU A 209 10.25 7.90 -4.54
CA LEU A 209 11.31 8.92 -4.57
C LEU A 209 11.88 9.06 -5.99
N ILE A 210 12.30 10.28 -6.34
CA ILE A 210 13.14 10.54 -7.52
C ILE A 210 14.59 10.77 -7.05
N SER A 211 15.56 10.46 -7.92
CA SER A 211 16.98 10.74 -7.65
C SER A 211 17.23 12.23 -7.33
N GLY A 212 18.10 12.48 -6.34
CA GLY A 212 18.51 13.83 -5.96
C GLY A 212 17.63 14.56 -4.92
N VAL A 213 16.58 13.91 -4.40
CA VAL A 213 15.77 14.46 -3.31
C VAL A 213 16.58 14.51 -2.00
N GLN A 214 16.67 15.68 -1.36
CA GLN A 214 17.24 15.82 -0.02
C GLN A 214 16.29 15.26 1.05
N LEU A 215 16.79 14.38 1.92
CA LEU A 215 15.99 13.70 2.95
C LEU A 215 16.38 14.07 4.39
N ASP A 216 17.17 15.14 4.58
CA ASP A 216 17.59 15.61 5.90
C ASP A 216 16.40 15.96 6.81
N SER A 217 15.36 16.56 6.23
CA SER A 217 14.13 16.86 6.97
C SER A 217 13.38 15.59 7.39
N LEU A 218 13.46 14.51 6.62
CA LEU A 218 12.84 13.23 6.95
C LEU A 218 13.56 12.57 8.12
N SER A 219 14.90 12.48 8.08
CA SER A 219 15.68 11.89 9.16
C SER A 219 15.48 12.64 10.48
N HIS A 220 15.42 13.98 10.44
CA HIS A 220 15.11 14.76 11.63
C HIS A 220 13.68 14.53 12.11
N LEU A 221 12.70 14.51 11.21
CA LEU A 221 11.30 14.27 11.54
C LEU A 221 11.11 12.91 12.22
N ILE A 222 11.73 11.84 11.70
CA ILE A 222 11.68 10.51 12.32
C ILE A 222 12.18 10.56 13.77
N LYS A 223 13.33 11.20 14.02
CA LYS A 223 13.91 11.34 15.37
C LYS A 223 13.03 12.08 16.36
N LEU A 224 12.16 12.98 15.87
CA LEU A 224 11.26 13.76 16.72
C LEU A 224 10.04 12.96 17.22
N GLN A 225 9.71 11.82 16.61
CA GLN A 225 8.49 11.12 16.94
C GLN A 225 8.57 10.40 18.28
N ASN A 226 7.44 10.35 18.99
CA ASN A 226 7.30 9.65 20.27
C ASN A 226 6.66 8.26 20.14
N SER A 227 6.02 7.99 19.00
CA SER A 227 5.13 6.85 18.83
C SER A 227 5.11 6.33 17.39
N LEU A 228 6.21 6.47 16.64
CA LEU A 228 6.27 5.97 15.27
C LEU A 228 6.19 4.43 15.27
N LYS A 229 5.20 3.89 14.57
CA LYS A 229 4.89 2.45 14.50
C LYS A 229 5.13 1.87 13.12
N ASP A 230 4.79 2.59 12.05
CA ASP A 230 4.92 2.12 10.67
C ASP A 230 5.79 3.09 9.87
N PHE A 231 6.85 2.56 9.26
CA PHE A 231 7.69 3.30 8.34
C PHE A 231 7.78 2.57 7.00
N ARG A 232 7.45 3.29 5.92
CA ARG A 232 7.54 2.78 4.55
C ARG A 232 8.30 3.75 3.66
N LEU A 233 9.22 3.23 2.87
CA LEU A 233 10.02 4.00 1.93
C LEU A 233 10.07 3.31 0.58
N TYR A 234 9.60 4.00 -0.45
CA TYR A 234 9.74 3.60 -1.85
C TYR A 234 10.83 4.46 -2.49
N GLY A 235 12.00 3.86 -2.70
CA GLY A 235 13.18 4.49 -3.27
C GLY A 235 13.17 4.57 -4.79
N PRO A 236 14.18 5.21 -5.40
CA PRO A 236 14.31 5.33 -6.86
C PRO A 236 15.05 4.14 -7.52
N ARG A 237 15.43 3.10 -6.76
CA ARG A 237 16.36 2.01 -7.12
C ARG A 237 17.47 2.45 -8.08
N CYS A 238 18.36 3.29 -7.58
CA CYS A 238 19.49 3.82 -8.36
C CYS A 238 20.81 3.19 -7.88
N GLU A 239 21.56 2.55 -8.77
CA GLU A 239 22.85 1.89 -8.46
C GLU A 239 23.85 2.82 -7.75
N TRP A 240 23.84 4.11 -8.10
CA TRP A 240 24.80 5.11 -7.61
C TRP A 240 24.35 5.86 -6.35
N LEU A 241 23.09 5.73 -5.95
CA LEU A 241 22.51 6.49 -4.84
C LEU A 241 21.72 5.58 -3.92
N GLY A 242 22.31 5.29 -2.77
CA GLY A 242 21.65 4.54 -1.70
C GLY A 242 20.67 5.40 -0.90
N VAL A 243 19.83 4.73 -0.11
CA VAL A 243 19.06 5.40 0.94
C VAL A 243 20.05 6.05 1.93
N PRO A 244 19.91 7.34 2.28
CA PRO A 244 20.82 7.98 3.24
C PRO A 244 20.85 7.25 4.59
N ILE A 245 22.06 6.98 5.10
CA ILE A 245 22.28 6.29 6.39
C ILE A 245 21.65 7.03 7.57
N GLU A 246 21.46 8.34 7.43
CA GLU A 246 20.79 9.22 8.39
C GLU A 246 19.33 8.81 8.61
N ILE A 247 18.66 8.27 7.59
CA ILE A 247 17.29 7.77 7.72
C ILE A 247 17.29 6.48 8.54
N ILE A 248 18.21 5.57 8.25
CA ILE A 248 18.30 4.28 8.94
C ILE A 248 18.67 4.48 10.42
N SER A 249 19.66 5.33 10.69
CA SER A 249 20.03 5.72 12.05
C SER A 249 18.93 6.54 12.76
N ALA A 250 18.05 7.23 12.02
CA ALA A 250 16.87 7.85 12.62
C ALA A 250 15.84 6.80 13.06
N LEU A 251 15.60 5.75 12.27
CA LEU A 251 14.65 4.69 12.61
C LEU A 251 15.06 3.94 13.88
N SER A 252 16.36 3.75 14.11
CA SER A 252 16.87 3.12 15.33
C SER A 252 16.49 3.91 16.60
N THR A 253 16.26 5.23 16.51
CA THR A 253 15.76 6.01 17.66
C THR A 253 14.34 5.65 18.07
N GLN A 254 13.58 4.99 17.18
CA GLN A 254 12.19 4.59 17.36
C GLN A 254 12.04 3.11 17.77
N TYR A 255 13.13 2.47 18.21
CA TYR A 255 13.21 1.04 18.49
C TYR A 255 12.13 0.48 19.45
N LYS A 256 11.57 1.32 20.34
CA LYS A 256 10.53 0.90 21.29
C LYS A 256 9.14 0.82 20.65
N THR A 257 8.88 1.62 19.63
CA THR A 257 7.53 1.85 19.10
C THR A 257 7.36 1.32 17.69
N LEU A 258 8.45 1.11 16.95
CA LEU A 258 8.42 0.67 15.57
C LEU A 258 8.01 -0.80 15.47
N HIS A 259 6.94 -1.07 14.72
CA HIS A 259 6.38 -2.40 14.47
C HIS A 259 6.55 -2.83 13.01
N THR A 260 6.52 -1.88 12.08
CA THR A 260 6.56 -2.16 10.64
C THR A 260 7.64 -1.34 9.98
N ILE A 261 8.49 -2.01 9.21
CA ILE A 261 9.43 -1.40 8.27
C ILE A 261 9.20 -2.04 6.91
N ARG A 262 8.94 -1.21 5.91
CA ARG A 262 8.90 -1.62 4.51
C ARG A 262 9.81 -0.75 3.66
N PHE A 263 10.75 -1.36 2.97
CA PHE A 263 11.56 -0.73 1.94
C PHE A 263 11.22 -1.34 0.59
N SER A 264 10.95 -0.49 -0.40
CA SER A 264 10.69 -0.89 -1.77
C SER A 264 11.61 -0.11 -2.70
N GLU A 265 12.17 -0.73 -3.74
CA GLU A 265 13.03 -0.05 -4.72
C GLU A 265 14.18 0.74 -4.06
N CYS A 266 14.80 0.20 -3.01
CA CYS A 266 15.82 0.87 -2.22
C CYS A 266 17.21 0.24 -2.40
N ASN A 267 18.25 1.06 -2.58
CA ASN A 267 19.63 0.58 -2.61
C ASN A 267 20.30 0.78 -1.23
N PHE A 268 20.79 -0.32 -0.65
CA PHE A 268 21.52 -0.38 0.63
C PHE A 268 22.97 -0.85 0.48
N SER A 269 23.51 -0.94 -0.74
CA SER A 269 24.82 -1.53 -1.03
C SER A 269 26.02 -0.85 -0.36
N PHE A 270 25.82 0.31 0.27
CA PHE A 270 26.88 1.13 0.86
C PHE A 270 27.08 0.92 2.37
N TYR A 271 26.21 0.18 3.06
CA TYR A 271 26.30 -0.01 4.51
C TYR A 271 25.52 -1.22 5.01
N ASN A 272 25.86 -1.71 6.21
CA ASN A 272 25.07 -2.73 6.88
C ASN A 272 23.89 -2.09 7.64
N LEU A 273 22.70 -2.24 7.07
CA LEU A 273 21.44 -1.73 7.61
C LEU A 273 21.15 -2.23 9.03
N PHE A 274 21.50 -3.47 9.34
CA PHE A 274 21.11 -4.14 10.58
C PHE A 274 21.95 -3.74 11.79
N ASP A 275 23.08 -3.07 11.59
CA ASP A 275 23.82 -2.41 12.68
C ASP A 275 22.96 -1.35 13.39
N TYR A 276 21.97 -0.82 12.68
CA TYR A 276 21.03 0.18 13.18
C TYR A 276 19.67 -0.43 13.51
N LEU A 277 19.12 -1.28 12.64
CA LEU A 277 17.78 -1.82 12.84
C LEU A 277 17.73 -2.98 13.83
N GLY A 278 18.85 -3.66 14.11
CA GLY A 278 18.90 -4.82 15.00
C GLY A 278 18.40 -4.57 16.43
N ILE A 279 18.38 -3.31 16.89
CA ILE A 279 17.86 -2.93 18.21
C ILE A 279 16.33 -2.85 18.27
N CYS A 280 15.64 -2.86 17.13
CA CYS A 280 14.18 -2.73 17.02
C CYS A 280 13.48 -4.07 17.33
N GLN A 281 13.56 -4.54 18.57
CA GLN A 281 13.05 -5.86 19.00
C GLN A 281 11.51 -6.00 18.98
N ASN A 282 10.79 -4.89 18.85
CA ASN A 282 9.32 -4.86 18.75
C ASN A 282 8.78 -4.95 17.31
N LEU A 283 9.68 -5.11 16.32
CA LEU A 283 9.27 -5.30 14.94
C LEU A 283 8.42 -6.55 14.78
N LYS A 284 7.28 -6.37 14.11
CA LYS A 284 6.34 -7.38 13.67
C LYS A 284 6.44 -7.62 12.17
N ASN A 285 6.68 -6.57 11.38
CA ASN A 285 6.76 -6.67 9.94
C ASN A 285 8.09 -6.10 9.44
N LEU A 286 8.87 -6.91 8.74
CA LEU A 286 10.12 -6.52 8.12
C LEU A 286 10.08 -6.93 6.65
N GLU A 287 10.09 -5.93 5.77
CA GLU A 287 9.80 -6.12 4.36
C GLU A 287 10.78 -5.34 3.47
N PHE A 288 11.42 -6.02 2.52
CA PHE A 288 12.33 -5.48 1.52
C PHE A 288 11.96 -5.99 0.14
N HIS A 289 11.59 -5.09 -0.75
CA HIS A 289 11.12 -5.41 -2.09
C HIS A 289 11.97 -4.69 -3.12
N ASN A 290 12.51 -5.41 -4.09
CA ASN A 290 13.35 -4.86 -5.14
C ASN A 290 14.50 -4.01 -4.54
N CYS A 291 15.14 -4.52 -3.50
CA CYS A 291 16.19 -3.81 -2.77
C CYS A 291 17.57 -4.44 -2.98
N ASP A 292 18.59 -3.60 -3.11
CA ASP A 292 19.97 -4.05 -3.34
C ASP A 292 20.75 -4.00 -2.01
N PHE A 293 21.50 -5.06 -1.69
CA PHE A 293 22.33 -5.15 -0.49
C PHE A 293 23.82 -5.06 -0.82
N PRO A 294 24.73 -4.88 0.17
CA PRO A 294 26.16 -4.88 -0.08
C PRO A 294 26.63 -6.25 -0.57
N GLU A 295 27.50 -6.28 -1.59
CA GLU A 295 28.10 -7.52 -2.10
C GLU A 295 29.10 -8.12 -1.10
N ASP A 296 29.91 -7.28 -0.46
CA ASP A 296 30.83 -7.68 0.62
C ASP A 296 30.12 -7.58 1.98
N GLN A 297 29.39 -8.63 2.33
CA GLN A 297 28.64 -8.73 3.59
C GLN A 297 29.51 -9.12 4.80
N ALA A 298 30.78 -8.68 4.86
CA ALA A 298 31.79 -9.03 5.88
C ALA A 298 31.43 -8.76 7.36
N THR A 299 30.24 -8.20 7.64
CA THR A 299 29.73 -8.03 9.01
C THR A 299 28.70 -9.09 9.36
N SER A 300 29.01 -9.79 10.45
CA SER A 300 28.17 -10.80 11.09
C SER A 300 26.89 -10.17 11.67
N TRP A 301 25.72 -10.64 11.23
CA TRP A 301 24.42 -10.31 11.85
C TRP A 301 24.18 -11.06 13.18
N CYS A 302 25.21 -11.62 13.83
CA CYS A 302 25.07 -12.61 14.91
C CYS A 302 24.29 -12.15 16.16
N ASN A 303 23.78 -10.92 16.21
CA ASN A 303 22.98 -10.39 17.31
C ASN A 303 21.56 -9.92 16.91
N VAL A 304 21.15 -10.08 15.65
CA VAL A 304 19.82 -9.67 15.18
C VAL A 304 18.78 -10.75 15.56
N THR A 305 17.81 -10.40 16.39
CA THR A 305 16.87 -11.38 16.97
C THR A 305 15.40 -11.20 16.60
N PHE A 306 14.92 -9.97 16.34
CA PHE A 306 13.51 -9.66 16.02
C PHE A 306 12.47 -10.66 16.57
N PRO A 307 12.39 -10.85 17.90
CA PRO A 307 11.69 -12.00 18.50
C PRO A 307 10.17 -11.98 18.28
N ASN A 308 9.60 -10.80 17.98
CA ASN A 308 8.17 -10.58 17.79
C ASN A 308 7.76 -10.53 16.30
N LEU A 309 8.65 -10.92 15.39
CA LEU A 309 8.40 -10.83 13.96
C LEU A 309 7.29 -11.80 13.54
N GLU A 310 6.28 -11.26 12.87
CA GLU A 310 5.10 -11.95 12.34
C GLU A 310 5.18 -12.06 10.81
N ILE A 311 5.77 -11.07 10.13
CA ILE A 311 5.94 -11.01 8.68
C ILE A 311 7.41 -10.74 8.34
N LEU A 312 8.01 -11.65 7.58
CA LEU A 312 9.33 -11.48 6.97
C LEU A 312 9.18 -11.55 5.44
N SER A 313 9.58 -10.50 4.73
CA SER A 313 9.49 -10.48 3.28
C SER A 313 10.76 -9.93 2.65
N PHE A 314 11.42 -10.77 1.86
CA PHE A 314 12.51 -10.38 0.97
C PHE A 314 12.14 -10.81 -0.44
N VAL A 315 11.92 -9.84 -1.32
CA VAL A 315 11.44 -10.07 -2.68
C VAL A 315 12.28 -9.24 -3.63
N GLY A 316 12.76 -9.84 -4.71
CA GLY A 316 13.51 -9.16 -5.77
C GLY A 316 14.79 -8.52 -5.26
N VAL A 317 15.29 -9.04 -4.14
CA VAL A 317 16.49 -8.52 -3.48
C VAL A 317 17.73 -9.15 -4.09
N VAL A 318 18.80 -8.37 -4.17
CA VAL A 318 20.07 -8.81 -4.75
C VAL A 318 21.16 -8.72 -3.68
N TYR A 319 22.09 -9.68 -3.69
CA TYR A 319 23.23 -9.80 -2.77
C TYR A 319 22.86 -10.01 -1.30
N LEU A 320 21.64 -10.47 -0.98
CA LEU A 320 21.23 -10.77 0.39
C LEU A 320 21.74 -12.15 0.81
N ASP A 321 22.66 -12.20 1.77
CA ASP A 321 23.21 -13.46 2.29
C ASP A 321 22.13 -14.29 3.04
N VAL A 322 22.06 -15.59 2.73
CA VAL A 322 21.05 -16.53 3.23
C VAL A 322 21.26 -16.91 4.71
N GLU A 323 22.48 -16.84 5.25
CA GLU A 323 22.79 -17.14 6.67
C GLU A 323 22.04 -16.19 7.59
N LYS A 324 21.98 -14.96 7.12
CA LYS A 324 21.36 -13.81 7.73
C LYS A 324 19.84 -13.94 7.75
N VAL A 325 19.23 -14.35 6.64
CA VAL A 325 17.80 -14.71 6.59
C VAL A 325 17.49 -15.87 7.55
N THR A 326 18.33 -16.91 7.52
CA THR A 326 18.20 -18.10 8.37
C THR A 326 18.21 -17.74 9.86
N THR A 327 19.10 -16.84 10.26
CA THR A 327 19.22 -16.36 11.65
C THR A 327 17.95 -15.63 12.10
N ILE A 328 17.41 -14.73 11.27
CA ILE A 328 16.16 -14.01 11.60
C ILE A 328 15.01 -15.01 11.76
N VAL A 329 14.86 -15.96 10.83
CA VAL A 329 13.80 -16.98 10.86
C VAL A 329 13.87 -17.81 12.14
N LYS A 330 15.05 -18.33 12.51
CA LYS A 330 15.26 -19.09 13.76
C LYS A 330 14.81 -18.32 15.00
N ASN A 331 15.17 -17.05 15.07
CA ASN A 331 14.92 -16.22 16.24
C ASN A 331 13.44 -15.79 16.36
N SER A 332 12.69 -15.80 15.25
CA SER A 332 11.29 -15.37 15.18
C SER A 332 10.28 -16.51 14.95
N GLN A 333 10.74 -17.76 14.82
CA GLN A 333 9.94 -18.95 14.49
C GLN A 333 8.61 -19.14 15.25
N LYS A 334 8.49 -18.61 16.48
CA LYS A 334 7.28 -18.76 17.31
C LYS A 334 6.13 -17.86 16.85
N ASN A 335 6.46 -16.70 16.28
CA ASN A 335 5.51 -15.66 15.93
C ASN A 335 5.34 -15.50 14.41
N LEU A 336 6.31 -16.00 13.62
CA LEU A 336 6.23 -15.94 12.16
C LEU A 336 4.95 -16.56 11.62
N SER A 337 4.22 -15.74 10.87
CA SER A 337 2.96 -16.09 10.22
C SER A 337 3.06 -16.02 8.70
N LYS A 338 3.89 -15.13 8.16
CA LYS A 338 4.10 -14.95 6.73
C LYS A 338 5.58 -14.82 6.41
N VAL A 339 6.07 -15.62 5.47
CA VAL A 339 7.48 -15.63 5.07
C VAL A 339 7.56 -15.63 3.55
N PHE A 340 8.28 -14.64 3.01
CA PHE A 340 8.61 -14.53 1.59
C PHE A 340 10.13 -14.47 1.48
N LEU A 341 10.71 -15.50 0.88
CA LEU A 341 12.16 -15.67 0.80
C LEU A 341 12.71 -15.08 -0.49
N PRO A 342 13.96 -14.57 -0.44
CA PRO A 342 14.63 -14.06 -1.63
C PRO A 342 15.03 -15.21 -2.56
N CYS A 343 15.59 -14.86 -3.72
CA CYS A 343 16.09 -15.85 -4.65
C CYS A 343 17.39 -16.39 -4.07
N MET A 344 17.45 -17.70 -3.84
CA MET A 344 18.65 -18.34 -3.30
C MET A 344 19.54 -18.71 -4.46
N THR A 345 20.75 -18.16 -4.51
CA THR A 345 21.65 -18.43 -5.64
C THR A 345 22.22 -19.85 -5.55
N PRO A 346 22.61 -20.51 -6.66
CA PRO A 346 22.85 -21.97 -6.72
C PRO A 346 24.00 -22.53 -5.87
N GLN A 347 24.71 -21.69 -5.10
CA GLN A 347 25.81 -22.09 -4.21
C GLN A 347 25.55 -21.80 -2.73
N GLU A 348 24.45 -21.13 -2.38
CA GLU A 348 24.09 -20.83 -1.00
C GLU A 348 23.47 -22.07 -0.37
N ASP A 349 24.33 -22.92 0.18
CA ASP A 349 24.11 -24.08 1.05
C ASP A 349 22.62 -24.43 1.29
N LEU A 350 22.09 -25.39 0.51
CA LEU A 350 20.78 -26.05 0.68
C LEU A 350 20.46 -26.41 2.15
N THR A 351 21.49 -26.57 2.97
CA THR A 351 21.41 -26.76 4.42
C THR A 351 20.70 -25.60 5.12
N MET A 352 20.99 -24.35 4.76
CA MET A 352 20.38 -23.16 5.34
C MET A 352 18.93 -22.97 4.88
N PHE A 353 18.65 -23.24 3.60
CA PHE A 353 17.26 -23.29 3.12
C PHE A 353 16.45 -24.35 3.88
N THR A 354 17.00 -25.55 4.04
CA THR A 354 16.38 -26.64 4.82
C THR A 354 16.15 -26.19 6.28
N GLU A 355 17.08 -25.44 6.84
CA GLU A 355 16.96 -24.93 8.19
C GLU A 355 15.85 -23.86 8.31
N ILE A 356 15.72 -22.95 7.35
CA ILE A 356 14.59 -22.01 7.25
C ILE A 356 13.27 -22.79 7.25
N LEU A 357 13.15 -23.80 6.36
CA LEU A 357 11.94 -24.62 6.23
C LEU A 357 11.52 -25.28 7.55
N VAL A 358 12.49 -25.81 8.32
CA VAL A 358 12.22 -26.45 9.62
C VAL A 358 11.67 -25.46 10.66
N ASN A 359 12.02 -24.18 10.56
CA ASN A 359 11.59 -23.13 11.48
C ASN A 359 10.29 -22.42 11.03
N CYS A 360 9.76 -22.71 9.83
CA CYS A 360 8.56 -22.07 9.26
C CYS A 360 7.26 -22.90 9.37
N LYS A 361 7.22 -23.97 10.17
CA LYS A 361 6.10 -24.94 10.18
C LYS A 361 4.72 -24.38 10.56
N ASN A 362 4.69 -23.23 11.26
CA ASN A 362 3.44 -22.62 11.74
C ASN A 362 2.96 -21.46 10.86
N VAL A 363 3.62 -21.19 9.72
CA VAL A 363 3.24 -20.09 8.84
C VAL A 363 1.90 -20.37 8.15
N THR A 364 1.19 -19.28 7.90
CA THR A 364 -0.03 -19.23 7.08
C THR A 364 0.27 -18.88 5.64
N CYS A 365 1.37 -18.18 5.38
CA CYS A 365 1.85 -17.86 4.04
C CYS A 365 3.32 -18.20 3.90
N PHE A 366 3.64 -18.93 2.84
CA PHE A 366 5.01 -19.22 2.48
C PHE A 366 5.23 -18.97 0.99
N ALA A 367 6.22 -18.16 0.66
CA ALA A 367 6.64 -17.91 -0.71
C ALA A 367 8.16 -18.05 -0.80
N PHE A 368 8.64 -18.71 -1.85
CA PHE A 368 10.06 -18.86 -2.10
C PHE A 368 10.32 -19.03 -3.60
N TRP A 369 11.54 -18.68 -4.00
CA TRP A 369 12.06 -18.95 -5.32
C TRP A 369 12.96 -20.18 -5.30
N ALA A 370 12.77 -21.08 -6.26
CA ALA A 370 13.60 -22.27 -6.45
C ALA A 370 14.34 -22.22 -7.78
N ASN A 371 15.62 -22.58 -7.77
CA ASN A 371 16.50 -22.58 -8.93
C ASN A 371 17.03 -23.97 -9.28
N ILE A 372 17.04 -24.91 -8.32
CA ILE A 372 17.42 -26.30 -8.55
C ILE A 372 16.40 -27.29 -7.97
N ASP A 373 16.30 -28.49 -8.57
CA ASP A 373 15.39 -29.56 -8.11
C ASP A 373 15.60 -29.94 -6.64
N ALA A 374 16.84 -29.85 -6.14
CA ALA A 374 17.15 -30.19 -4.75
C ALA A 374 16.47 -29.25 -3.73
N GLU A 375 16.26 -27.99 -4.08
CA GLU A 375 15.50 -27.02 -3.26
C GLU A 375 14.02 -27.37 -3.26
N LEU A 376 13.44 -27.67 -4.43
CA LEU A 376 12.05 -28.13 -4.52
C LEU A 376 11.83 -29.40 -3.69
N ASP A 377 12.72 -30.38 -3.79
CA ASP A 377 12.62 -31.62 -3.02
C ASP A 377 12.74 -31.39 -1.51
N ALA A 378 13.55 -30.42 -1.07
CA ALA A 378 13.62 -30.01 0.33
C ALA A 378 12.33 -29.32 0.78
N ALA A 379 11.79 -28.40 -0.03
CA ALA A 379 10.55 -27.70 0.24
C ALA A 379 9.36 -28.68 0.31
N PHE A 380 9.22 -29.59 -0.64
CA PHE A 380 8.15 -30.58 -0.67
C PHE A 380 8.13 -31.47 0.58
N ARG A 381 9.31 -31.93 1.03
CA ARG A 381 9.43 -32.68 2.29
C ARG A 381 9.03 -31.84 3.51
N ALA A 382 9.30 -30.55 3.51
CA ALA A 382 8.95 -29.67 4.62
C ALA A 382 7.46 -29.32 4.65
N LEU A 383 6.85 -29.08 3.49
CA LEU A 383 5.45 -28.68 3.32
C LEU A 383 4.47 -29.69 3.93
N GLU A 384 4.81 -30.98 3.99
CA GLU A 384 4.01 -32.01 4.68
C GLU A 384 3.76 -31.67 6.16
N SER A 385 4.63 -30.85 6.79
CA SER A 385 4.51 -30.45 8.18
C SER A 385 3.82 -29.09 8.39
N PHE A 386 3.43 -28.39 7.32
CA PHE A 386 2.89 -27.03 7.36
C PHE A 386 1.37 -27.03 7.58
N ASN A 387 0.94 -27.36 8.79
CA ASN A 387 -0.48 -27.64 9.10
C ASN A 387 -1.42 -26.42 9.05
N ARG A 388 -0.89 -25.19 8.89
CA ARG A 388 -1.65 -23.93 8.90
C ARG A 388 -1.55 -23.16 7.58
N LEU A 389 -0.92 -23.75 6.56
CA LEU A 389 -0.65 -23.06 5.31
C LEU A 389 -1.94 -22.75 4.57
N GLU A 390 -2.19 -21.46 4.33
CA GLU A 390 -3.34 -20.96 3.58
C GLU A 390 -2.91 -20.39 2.22
N CYS A 391 -1.66 -19.95 2.09
CA CYS A 391 -1.08 -19.44 0.86
C CYS A 391 0.30 -20.04 0.61
N LEU A 392 0.50 -20.56 -0.60
CA LEU A 392 1.79 -21.03 -1.08
C LEU A 392 2.10 -20.39 -2.43
N SER A 393 3.32 -19.88 -2.57
CA SER A 393 3.88 -19.46 -3.85
C SER A 393 5.22 -20.14 -4.08
N ILE A 394 5.34 -20.78 -5.22
CA ILE A 394 6.58 -21.41 -5.71
C ILE A 394 6.87 -20.81 -7.08
N ASP A 395 7.91 -20.01 -7.14
CA ASP A 395 8.27 -19.25 -8.33
C ASP A 395 9.75 -19.50 -8.68
N SER A 396 10.24 -18.98 -9.82
CA SER A 396 11.63 -19.14 -10.24
C SER A 396 12.13 -17.95 -11.06
N GLU A 397 13.36 -17.50 -10.79
CA GLU A 397 14.01 -16.43 -11.56
C GLU A 397 14.61 -16.95 -12.88
N ASP A 398 15.17 -18.16 -12.86
CA ASP A 398 15.86 -18.78 -14.02
C ASP A 398 14.98 -19.78 -14.79
N GLY A 399 13.67 -19.78 -14.57
CA GLY A 399 12.73 -20.63 -15.30
C GLY A 399 12.79 -22.11 -14.89
N LEU A 400 13.02 -22.40 -13.61
CA LEU A 400 12.75 -23.72 -13.06
C LEU A 400 11.22 -23.91 -13.01
N ILE A 401 10.73 -24.75 -13.90
CA ILE A 401 9.32 -25.00 -14.10
C ILE A 401 8.94 -26.38 -13.54
N LEU A 402 7.82 -26.46 -12.81
CA LEU A 402 7.34 -27.73 -12.28
C LEU A 402 6.94 -28.67 -13.43
N ASN A 403 7.63 -29.81 -13.51
CA ASN A 403 7.26 -30.89 -14.42
C ASN A 403 6.08 -31.71 -13.89
N SER A 404 5.54 -32.62 -14.70
CA SER A 404 4.35 -33.42 -14.34
C SER A 404 4.53 -34.27 -13.07
N ASN A 405 5.74 -34.78 -12.80
CA ASN A 405 5.99 -35.59 -11.60
C ASN A 405 6.02 -34.73 -10.34
N GLN A 406 6.71 -33.58 -10.40
CA GLN A 406 6.77 -32.62 -9.30
C GLN A 406 5.39 -32.04 -9.01
N LEU A 407 4.62 -31.70 -10.04
CA LEU A 407 3.25 -31.22 -9.89
C LEU A 407 2.33 -32.28 -9.25
N SER A 408 2.45 -33.54 -9.67
CA SER A 408 1.69 -34.65 -9.06
C SER A 408 2.06 -34.87 -7.59
N GLN A 409 3.34 -34.74 -7.24
CA GLN A 409 3.81 -34.82 -5.86
C GLN A 409 3.27 -33.66 -5.03
N LEU A 410 3.36 -32.42 -5.55
CA LEU A 410 2.82 -31.23 -4.92
C LEU A 410 1.33 -31.41 -4.58
N GLY A 411 0.52 -31.87 -5.53
CA GLY A 411 -0.91 -32.11 -5.31
C GLY A 411 -1.24 -33.04 -4.14
N LYS A 412 -0.35 -33.99 -3.81
CA LYS A 412 -0.54 -34.95 -2.70
C LYS A 412 -0.13 -34.39 -1.33
N ILE A 413 0.80 -33.45 -1.29
CA ILE A 413 1.36 -32.91 -0.05
C ILE A 413 0.67 -31.63 0.43
N LEU A 414 -0.04 -30.92 -0.46
CA LEU A 414 -0.72 -29.68 -0.11
C LEU A 414 -1.84 -29.92 0.91
N THR A 415 -1.88 -29.06 1.93
CA THR A 415 -2.80 -29.17 3.05
C THR A 415 -4.21 -28.72 2.66
N PRO A 416 -5.26 -29.28 3.30
CA PRO A 416 -6.64 -28.89 3.03
C PRO A 416 -6.98 -27.45 3.48
N THR A 417 -6.09 -26.81 4.24
CA THR A 417 -6.20 -25.40 4.65
C THR A 417 -5.81 -24.42 3.54
N LEU A 418 -5.14 -24.89 2.48
CA LEU A 418 -4.65 -24.04 1.40
C LEU A 418 -5.82 -23.41 0.63
N ARG A 419 -5.73 -22.09 0.42
CA ARG A 419 -6.73 -21.27 -0.27
C ARG A 419 -6.14 -20.57 -1.48
N HIS A 420 -4.87 -20.17 -1.42
CA HIS A 420 -4.16 -19.56 -2.53
C HIS A 420 -2.96 -20.42 -2.93
N LEU A 421 -2.83 -20.65 -4.24
CA LEU A 421 -1.67 -21.31 -4.82
C LEU A 421 -1.16 -20.51 -6.01
N GLU A 422 0.13 -20.21 -5.99
CA GLU A 422 0.87 -19.65 -7.11
C GLU A 422 2.00 -20.61 -7.49
N ILE A 423 2.05 -20.98 -8.77
CA ILE A 423 3.04 -21.92 -9.30
C ILE A 423 3.40 -21.58 -10.75
N CYS A 424 4.63 -21.90 -11.12
CA CYS A 424 5.08 -21.97 -12.50
C CYS A 424 5.03 -23.42 -13.02
N VAL A 425 4.30 -23.66 -14.12
CA VAL A 425 4.05 -25.00 -14.68
C VAL A 425 4.28 -25.07 -16.20
N ASP A 426 4.85 -26.20 -16.63
CA ASP A 426 5.02 -26.59 -18.03
C ASP A 426 4.68 -28.08 -18.14
N THR A 427 3.39 -28.34 -18.30
CA THR A 427 2.84 -29.70 -18.34
C THR A 427 1.72 -29.76 -19.38
N SER A 428 1.24 -30.97 -19.70
CA SER A 428 0.04 -31.10 -20.51
C SER A 428 -1.22 -30.76 -19.69
N ALA A 429 -2.30 -30.37 -20.38
CA ALA A 429 -3.59 -30.13 -19.73
C ALA A 429 -4.10 -31.37 -18.97
N GLU A 430 -3.79 -32.57 -19.45
CA GLU A 430 -4.11 -33.83 -18.77
C GLU A 430 -3.35 -33.98 -17.43
N SER A 431 -2.04 -33.75 -17.44
CA SER A 431 -1.23 -33.77 -16.20
C SER A 431 -1.71 -32.70 -15.20
N PHE A 432 -2.04 -31.52 -15.70
CA PHE A 432 -2.57 -30.43 -14.89
C PHE A 432 -3.95 -30.75 -14.31
N GLU A 433 -4.83 -31.41 -15.08
CA GLU A 433 -6.12 -31.88 -14.58
C GLU A 433 -5.95 -32.92 -13.48
N GLN A 434 -5.05 -33.89 -13.66
CA GLN A 434 -4.76 -34.89 -12.63
C GLN A 434 -4.23 -34.23 -11.35
N PHE A 435 -3.44 -33.17 -11.46
CA PHE A 435 -3.03 -32.39 -10.31
C PHE A 435 -4.23 -31.76 -9.59
N LEU A 436 -5.09 -31.02 -10.29
CA LEU A 436 -6.26 -30.37 -9.68
C LEU A 436 -7.25 -31.38 -9.08
N LEU A 437 -7.37 -32.58 -9.66
CA LEU A 437 -8.20 -33.66 -9.11
C LEU A 437 -7.62 -34.27 -7.83
N ASN A 438 -6.30 -34.26 -7.67
CA ASN A 438 -5.61 -34.80 -6.50
C ASN A 438 -5.50 -33.79 -5.34
N LEU A 439 -5.81 -32.51 -5.58
CA LEU A 439 -5.82 -31.51 -4.53
C LEU A 439 -6.84 -31.86 -3.45
N THR A 440 -6.37 -31.94 -2.21
CA THR A 440 -7.25 -32.04 -1.04
C THR A 440 -7.84 -30.68 -0.65
N ALA A 441 -7.23 -29.60 -1.13
CA ALA A 441 -7.58 -28.23 -0.85
C ALA A 441 -8.65 -27.68 -1.82
N ASN A 442 -9.57 -26.87 -1.28
CA ASN A 442 -10.52 -26.11 -2.08
C ASN A 442 -9.97 -24.68 -2.27
N LEU A 443 -9.26 -24.46 -3.37
CA LEU A 443 -8.65 -23.17 -3.66
C LEU A 443 -9.71 -22.07 -3.83
N GLU A 444 -9.45 -20.91 -3.22
CA GLU A 444 -10.15 -19.66 -3.46
C GLU A 444 -9.49 -18.85 -4.59
N SER A 445 -8.18 -19.06 -4.79
CA SER A 445 -7.35 -18.35 -5.76
C SER A 445 -6.27 -19.26 -6.36
N LEU A 446 -6.05 -19.13 -7.66
CA LEU A 446 -4.97 -19.82 -8.39
C LEU A 446 -4.24 -18.84 -9.31
N THR A 447 -2.92 -18.78 -9.18
CA THR A 447 -2.05 -17.95 -10.01
C THR A 447 -1.07 -18.83 -10.77
N LEU A 448 -0.99 -18.63 -12.09
CA LEU A 448 -0.01 -19.29 -12.95
C LEU A 448 0.98 -18.24 -13.46
N SER A 449 2.11 -18.13 -12.78
CA SER A 449 3.20 -17.20 -13.08
C SER A 449 4.18 -17.80 -14.09
N TRP A 450 4.66 -17.03 -15.06
CA TRP A 450 5.68 -17.46 -16.03
C TRP A 450 5.47 -18.84 -16.69
N CYS A 451 4.23 -19.18 -17.07
CA CYS A 451 3.91 -20.48 -17.66
C CYS A 451 3.86 -20.41 -19.21
N PRO A 452 4.93 -20.78 -19.93
CA PRO A 452 5.06 -20.49 -21.37
C PRO A 452 4.11 -21.29 -22.28
N ASN A 453 3.56 -22.41 -21.79
CA ASN A 453 2.80 -23.37 -22.61
C ASN A 453 1.32 -23.50 -22.19
N ILE A 454 0.75 -22.48 -21.56
CA ILE A 454 -0.68 -22.46 -21.22
C ILE A 454 -1.52 -22.31 -22.50
N SER A 455 -2.49 -23.20 -22.67
CA SER A 455 -3.36 -23.30 -23.84
C SER A 455 -4.84 -23.29 -23.44
N ASP A 456 -5.72 -23.16 -24.43
CA ASP A 456 -7.18 -23.26 -24.26
C ASP A 456 -7.60 -24.51 -23.46
N ASP A 457 -6.93 -25.65 -23.64
CA ASP A 457 -7.27 -26.88 -22.93
C ASP A 457 -6.92 -26.80 -21.43
N HIS A 458 -5.86 -26.09 -21.06
CA HIS A 458 -5.55 -25.82 -19.66
C HIS A 458 -6.63 -24.94 -19.01
N ILE A 459 -7.12 -23.93 -19.73
CA ILE A 459 -8.18 -23.06 -19.22
C ILE A 459 -9.49 -23.82 -19.07
N LYS A 460 -9.84 -24.72 -20.00
CA LYS A 460 -10.99 -25.61 -19.83
C LYS A 460 -10.88 -26.49 -18.59
N VAL A 461 -9.67 -26.99 -18.29
CA VAL A 461 -9.40 -27.73 -17.05
C VAL A 461 -9.64 -26.86 -15.81
N ILE A 462 -9.18 -25.60 -15.82
CA ILE A 462 -9.43 -24.63 -14.74
C ILE A 462 -10.93 -24.33 -14.60
N ILE A 463 -11.65 -24.12 -15.70
CA ILE A 463 -13.11 -23.94 -15.70
C ILE A 463 -13.81 -25.15 -15.09
N GLY A 464 -13.43 -26.36 -15.49
CA GLY A 464 -13.98 -27.60 -14.94
C GLY A 464 -13.69 -27.74 -13.44
N TYR A 465 -12.53 -27.31 -12.96
CA TYR A 465 -12.24 -27.21 -11.54
C TYR A 465 -13.11 -26.16 -10.83
N ALA A 466 -13.27 -24.96 -11.39
CA ALA A 466 -14.13 -23.90 -10.84
C ALA A 466 -15.61 -24.32 -10.71
N GLN A 467 -16.11 -25.10 -11.67
CA GLN A 467 -17.48 -25.64 -11.61
C GLN A 467 -17.67 -26.66 -10.48
N ARG A 468 -16.62 -27.41 -10.13
CA ARG A 468 -16.63 -28.40 -9.03
C ARG A 468 -16.31 -27.76 -7.67
N ASN A 469 -15.53 -26.68 -7.67
CA ASN A 469 -15.14 -25.93 -6.49
C ASN A 469 -15.70 -24.49 -6.56
N SER A 470 -16.87 -24.27 -5.95
CA SER A 470 -17.54 -22.97 -5.93
C SER A 470 -16.80 -21.88 -5.12
N GLN A 471 -15.68 -22.21 -4.45
CA GLN A 471 -14.89 -21.23 -3.72
C GLN A 471 -13.87 -20.51 -4.60
N LEU A 472 -13.51 -21.08 -5.77
CA LEU A 472 -12.54 -20.45 -6.67
C LEU A 472 -13.14 -19.17 -7.24
N LYS A 473 -12.61 -18.03 -6.81
CA LYS A 473 -13.08 -16.69 -7.22
C LYS A 473 -12.08 -15.97 -8.09
N TYR A 474 -10.79 -16.28 -7.94
CA TYR A 474 -9.71 -15.57 -8.57
C TYR A 474 -8.79 -16.52 -9.33
N VAL A 475 -8.56 -16.21 -10.61
CA VAL A 475 -7.53 -16.85 -11.42
C VAL A 475 -6.75 -15.77 -12.15
N ALA A 476 -5.43 -15.78 -11.99
CA ALA A 476 -4.53 -14.91 -12.72
C ALA A 476 -3.53 -15.73 -13.54
N LEU A 477 -3.34 -15.32 -14.78
CA LEU A 477 -2.37 -15.87 -15.71
C LEU A 477 -1.40 -14.77 -16.10
N ASP A 478 -0.11 -15.07 -16.06
CA ASP A 478 0.88 -14.12 -16.51
C ASP A 478 0.78 -13.88 -18.01
N ASN A 479 0.78 -12.62 -18.41
CA ASN A 479 0.71 -12.20 -19.80
C ASN A 479 2.08 -12.31 -20.46
N ASP A 480 2.62 -13.54 -20.51
CA ASP A 480 3.80 -13.81 -21.32
C ASP A 480 3.40 -13.86 -22.80
N ARG A 481 4.29 -13.38 -23.68
CA ARG A 481 4.10 -13.29 -25.14
C ARG A 481 3.82 -14.64 -25.80
N SER A 482 3.98 -15.73 -25.07
CA SER A 482 3.77 -17.12 -25.43
C SER A 482 2.32 -17.60 -25.26
N THR A 483 1.52 -16.95 -24.41
CA THR A 483 0.11 -17.34 -24.16
C THR A 483 -0.80 -16.85 -25.28
N ASN A 484 -1.25 -17.77 -26.15
CA ASN A 484 -2.19 -17.49 -27.23
C ASN A 484 -3.53 -18.18 -26.96
N LEU A 485 -4.33 -17.56 -26.09
CA LEU A 485 -5.65 -18.06 -25.68
C LEU A 485 -6.74 -17.50 -26.60
N SER A 486 -7.72 -18.32 -26.95
CA SER A 486 -8.86 -17.85 -27.75
C SER A 486 -9.83 -17.00 -26.94
N ASP A 487 -10.41 -15.97 -27.57
CA ASP A 487 -11.46 -15.14 -26.96
C ASP A 487 -12.65 -15.98 -26.46
N VAL A 488 -12.94 -17.10 -27.12
CA VAL A 488 -14.03 -18.00 -26.74
C VAL A 488 -13.79 -18.54 -25.33
N VAL A 489 -12.60 -19.11 -25.08
CA VAL A 489 -12.27 -19.74 -23.80
C VAL A 489 -12.10 -18.70 -22.68
N ILE A 490 -11.58 -17.51 -23.01
CA ILE A 490 -11.51 -16.40 -22.04
C ILE A 490 -12.92 -15.98 -21.60
N ASN A 491 -13.85 -15.83 -22.54
CA ASN A 491 -15.23 -15.47 -22.23
C ASN A 491 -15.96 -16.57 -21.44
N GLU A 492 -15.68 -17.83 -21.73
CA GLU A 492 -16.19 -18.96 -20.93
C GLU A 492 -15.65 -18.92 -19.49
N ALA A 493 -14.35 -18.64 -19.31
CA ALA A 493 -13.74 -18.50 -17.99
C ALA A 493 -14.38 -17.36 -17.17
N LEU A 494 -14.60 -16.19 -17.78
CA LEU A 494 -15.23 -15.03 -17.13
C LEU A 494 -16.68 -15.27 -16.71
N GLN A 495 -17.39 -16.24 -17.30
CA GLN A 495 -18.75 -16.60 -16.89
C GLN A 495 -18.77 -17.44 -15.61
N VAL A 496 -17.70 -18.18 -15.34
CA VAL A 496 -17.62 -19.13 -14.22
C VAL A 496 -16.77 -18.59 -13.07
N ILE A 497 -15.72 -17.83 -13.40
CA ILE A 497 -14.71 -17.34 -12.46
C ILE A 497 -14.87 -15.81 -12.37
N PRO A 498 -15.36 -15.28 -11.23
CA PRO A 498 -15.64 -13.85 -11.06
C PRO A 498 -14.48 -12.93 -11.40
N TYR A 499 -13.25 -13.33 -11.08
CA TYR A 499 -12.04 -12.58 -11.32
C TYR A 499 -11.04 -13.42 -12.10
N PHE A 500 -11.22 -13.50 -13.42
CA PHE A 500 -10.25 -14.09 -14.33
C PHE A 500 -9.42 -12.98 -14.99
N ARG A 501 -8.10 -13.04 -14.84
CA ARG A 501 -7.17 -12.00 -15.34
C ARG A 501 -6.01 -12.61 -16.13
N ILE A 502 -5.63 -11.88 -17.18
CA ILE A 502 -4.40 -12.10 -17.93
C ILE A 502 -3.64 -10.77 -17.88
N GLU A 503 -2.62 -10.70 -17.03
CA GLU A 503 -1.88 -9.47 -16.75
C GLU A 503 -0.41 -9.79 -16.44
N SER A 504 0.47 -8.79 -16.45
CA SER A 504 1.84 -9.02 -15.98
C SER A 504 1.77 -9.24 -14.47
N ILE A 505 2.22 -10.42 -14.03
CA ILE A 505 2.11 -10.82 -12.62
C ILE A 505 3.40 -10.45 -11.89
N ASP A 506 3.29 -9.56 -10.90
CA ASP A 506 4.25 -9.51 -9.79
C ASP A 506 3.72 -10.45 -8.71
N SER A 507 4.31 -11.65 -8.62
CA SER A 507 3.94 -12.72 -7.69
C SER A 507 3.76 -12.19 -6.25
N CYS A 508 4.58 -11.21 -5.87
CA CYS A 508 4.57 -10.65 -4.54
C CYS A 508 3.50 -9.58 -4.34
N GLU A 509 3.10 -8.84 -5.37
CA GLU A 509 1.91 -8.01 -5.32
C GLU A 509 0.63 -8.85 -5.25
N VAL A 510 0.55 -9.96 -5.98
CA VAL A 510 -0.63 -10.84 -5.96
C VAL A 510 -0.84 -11.44 -4.58
N ILE A 511 0.21 -11.99 -3.97
CA ILE A 511 0.09 -12.55 -2.63
C ILE A 511 -0.23 -11.44 -1.62
N ARG A 512 0.42 -10.27 -1.70
CA ARG A 512 0.09 -9.14 -0.81
C ARG A 512 -1.33 -8.64 -0.97
N ALA A 513 -1.82 -8.49 -2.20
CA ALA A 513 -3.19 -8.05 -2.48
C ALA A 513 -4.22 -9.04 -1.94
N TRP A 514 -3.92 -10.34 -1.97
CA TRP A 514 -4.75 -11.37 -1.35
C TRP A 514 -4.82 -11.22 0.18
N PHE A 515 -3.75 -10.72 0.82
CA PHE A 515 -3.64 -10.64 2.27
C PHE A 515 -3.98 -9.30 2.93
N ASP A 516 -3.78 -8.19 2.24
CA ASP A 516 -4.01 -6.85 2.80
C ASP A 516 -5.51 -6.46 2.76
N ASP A 517 -6.42 -7.42 2.54
CA ASP A 517 -7.87 -7.21 2.22
C ASP A 517 -8.09 -6.16 1.12
N SER A 518 -7.04 -5.89 0.33
CA SER A 518 -6.97 -4.84 -0.68
C SER A 518 -7.26 -5.40 -2.07
N ILE A 519 -8.11 -6.43 -2.13
CA ILE A 519 -8.83 -6.84 -3.36
C ILE A 519 -9.62 -5.64 -3.93
N TYR A 520 -9.89 -4.59 -3.12
CA TYR A 520 -10.43 -3.31 -3.58
C TYR A 520 -9.45 -2.41 -4.39
N MET A 521 -8.15 -2.68 -4.39
CA MET A 521 -7.17 -1.95 -5.21
C MET A 521 -6.96 -2.55 -6.61
N LEU A 522 -7.46 -3.76 -6.85
CA LEU A 522 -7.47 -4.39 -8.18
C LEU A 522 -8.67 -3.93 -9.05
N ASN A 523 -9.56 -3.08 -8.53
CA ASN A 523 -10.65 -2.45 -9.29
C ASN A 523 -10.23 -1.15 -10.00
N LYS A 524 -8.99 -1.06 -10.49
CA LYS A 524 -8.53 0.06 -11.31
C LYS A 524 -8.03 -0.38 -12.66
#